data_AF-A0AAN6W0K5-F1
#
_entry.id   AF-A0AAN6W0K5-F1
#
_cell.length_a   1.000
_cell.length_b   1.000
_cell.length_c   1.000
_cell.angle_alpha   90.00
_cell.angle_beta   90.00
_cell.angle_gamma   90.00
#
_symmetry.space_group_name_H-M   'P 1'
#
loop_
_entity.id
_entity.type
_entity.pdbx_description
1 polymer ?
#
loop_
_entity_poly.entity_id
_entity_poly.type
_entity_poly.pdbx_seq_one_letter_code
_entity_poly.pdbx_strand_id
1 'polypeptide(L)'
;MSSHTTLAAATDDRKARLAKLKSLKRKQPEHSPPEDEQPSSAPSPPTKEVSHLHLSGRNYDPETKGPKLGFEAPPTLSLEAPTLEEQAADLEDEINRQAALDAAQSAEKGIDLFKLQPKKPNWDLKRELNAKMEVLNVRTDNAIARMVRERLAEKKQIADESQKGSAESEDKEADGMLDGAAIVEGIKLREREEEEEARREKEAEDEELGMAGAQVGFGPTV
;
A
#
# COMPACT_ATOMS: atom_id res chain seq x y z
N MET A 1 -5.36 -3.27 58.83
CA MET A 1 -6.65 -3.61 59.46
C MET A 1 -7.86 -2.85 58.88
N SER A 2 -7.70 -1.71 58.19
CA SER A 2 -8.82 -0.88 57.68
C SER A 2 -9.40 -1.28 56.32
N SER A 3 -8.70 -2.07 55.52
CA SER A 3 -9.16 -2.51 54.19
C SER A 3 -10.23 -3.62 54.25
N HIS A 4 -10.20 -4.46 55.29
CA HIS A 4 -11.18 -5.53 55.44
C HIS A 4 -12.55 -4.99 55.89
N THR A 5 -12.58 -3.89 56.64
CA THR A 5 -13.83 -3.27 57.09
C THR A 5 -14.54 -2.53 55.96
N THR A 6 -13.80 -1.89 55.05
CA THR A 6 -14.37 -1.25 53.86
C THR A 6 -14.92 -2.27 52.86
N LEU A 7 -14.23 -3.39 52.67
CA LEU A 7 -14.72 -4.52 51.86
C LEU A 7 -16.00 -5.13 52.47
N ALA A 8 -16.02 -5.37 53.78
CA ALA A 8 -17.20 -5.90 54.47
C ALA A 8 -18.42 -4.98 54.28
N ALA A 9 -18.25 -3.67 54.50
CA ALA A 9 -19.31 -2.67 54.29
C ALA A 9 -19.84 -2.68 52.84
N ALA A 10 -18.96 -2.75 51.84
CA ALA A 10 -19.35 -2.81 50.43
C ALA A 10 -20.14 -4.09 50.09
N THR A 11 -19.83 -5.23 50.73
CA THR A 11 -20.59 -6.47 50.50
C THR A 11 -22.00 -6.39 51.07
N ASP A 12 -22.17 -5.77 52.24
CA ASP A 12 -23.48 -5.66 52.89
C ASP A 12 -24.39 -4.66 52.15
N ASP A 13 -23.82 -3.58 51.61
CA ASP A 13 -24.52 -2.65 50.70
C ASP A 13 -25.03 -3.34 49.43
N ARG A 14 -24.25 -4.24 48.84
CA ARG A 14 -24.66 -5.01 47.66
C ARG A 14 -25.78 -5.98 47.99
N LYS A 15 -25.70 -6.69 49.13
CA LYS A 15 -26.76 -7.60 49.59
C LYS A 15 -28.08 -6.85 49.83
N ALA A 16 -28.02 -5.68 50.47
CA ALA A 16 -29.19 -4.84 50.70
C ALA A 16 -29.85 -4.37 49.40
N ARG A 17 -29.05 -3.96 48.40
CA ARG A 17 -29.56 -3.60 47.06
C ARG A 17 -30.26 -4.78 46.37
N LEU A 18 -29.65 -5.96 46.39
CA LEU A 18 -30.24 -7.16 45.78
C LEU A 18 -31.53 -7.61 46.48
N ALA A 19 -31.61 -7.48 47.80
CA ALA A 19 -32.84 -7.78 48.55
C ALA A 19 -34.00 -6.85 48.16
N LYS A 20 -33.73 -5.54 47.99
CA LYS A 20 -34.70 -4.56 47.49
C LYS A 20 -35.18 -4.90 46.07
N LEU A 21 -34.28 -5.28 45.17
CA LEU A 21 -34.68 -5.68 43.81
C LEU A 21 -35.52 -6.97 43.79
N LYS A 22 -35.21 -7.93 44.68
CA LYS A 22 -35.99 -9.16 44.83
C LYS A 22 -37.41 -8.91 45.33
N SER A 23 -37.63 -7.94 46.22
CA SER A 23 -38.98 -7.62 46.69
C SER A 23 -39.81 -6.88 45.64
N LEU A 24 -39.20 -6.03 44.80
CA LEU A 24 -39.87 -5.41 43.66
C LEU A 24 -40.33 -6.44 42.62
N LYS A 25 -39.49 -7.43 42.30
CA LYS A 25 -39.86 -8.48 41.32
C LYS A 25 -41.02 -9.37 41.80
N ARG A 26 -41.20 -9.53 43.11
CA ARG A 26 -42.32 -10.31 43.69
C ARG A 26 -43.64 -9.52 43.73
N LYS A 27 -43.60 -8.20 43.58
CA LYS A 27 -44.78 -7.32 43.74
C LYS A 27 -45.47 -6.96 42.41
N GLN A 28 -45.00 -7.45 41.28
CA GLN A 28 -45.68 -7.34 40.00
C GLN A 28 -46.76 -8.44 39.92
N PRO A 29 -48.06 -8.11 39.94
CA PRO A 29 -49.11 -9.09 39.65
C PRO A 29 -49.16 -9.38 38.15
N GLU A 30 -49.15 -10.66 37.79
CA GLU A 30 -49.38 -11.17 36.43
C GLU A 30 -50.74 -10.66 35.92
N HIS A 31 -50.75 -9.98 34.78
CA HIS A 31 -51.95 -9.46 34.12
C HIS A 31 -52.56 -10.55 33.23
N SER A 32 -53.72 -11.08 33.62
CA SER A 32 -54.57 -11.92 32.76
C SER A 32 -55.56 -11.05 31.96
N PRO A 33 -55.73 -11.23 30.63
CA PRO A 33 -56.85 -10.63 29.91
C PRO A 33 -58.11 -11.51 29.94
N PRO A 34 -59.31 -10.93 29.75
CA PRO A 34 -60.60 -11.62 29.86
C PRO A 34 -61.01 -12.33 28.56
N GLU A 35 -61.86 -13.34 28.71
CA GLU A 35 -62.58 -14.02 27.63
C GLU A 35 -63.68 -13.12 27.06
N ASP A 36 -63.84 -13.10 25.74
CA ASP A 36 -65.01 -12.55 25.05
C ASP A 36 -65.43 -13.43 23.87
N GLU A 37 -66.73 -13.50 23.68
CA GLU A 37 -67.52 -14.47 22.94
C GLU A 37 -67.41 -14.40 21.41
N GLN A 38 -67.59 -15.57 20.75
CA GLN A 38 -67.85 -15.68 19.32
C GLN A 38 -69.23 -15.12 18.94
N PRO A 39 -69.35 -14.53 17.73
CA PRO A 39 -70.48 -14.89 16.88
C PRO A 39 -70.02 -15.45 15.52
N SER A 40 -70.68 -16.52 15.15
CA SER A 40 -70.68 -17.19 13.86
C SER A 40 -71.03 -16.25 12.69
N SER A 41 -70.16 -16.22 11.66
CA SER A 41 -70.59 -16.15 10.26
C SER A 41 -69.45 -16.62 9.36
N ALA A 42 -69.72 -17.65 8.57
CA ALA A 42 -68.83 -18.11 7.50
C ALA A 42 -69.19 -17.36 6.21
N PRO A 43 -68.17 -16.94 5.45
CA PRO A 43 -68.16 -17.28 4.03
C PRO A 43 -66.84 -17.99 3.66
N SER A 44 -66.95 -19.01 2.81
CA SER A 44 -65.87 -19.91 2.37
C SER A 44 -64.58 -19.18 1.96
N PRO A 45 -63.39 -19.61 2.45
CA PRO A 45 -62.10 -19.09 1.98
C PRO A 45 -61.40 -20.06 1.00
N PRO A 46 -60.39 -19.59 0.24
CA PRO A 46 -59.55 -20.41 -0.61
C PRO A 46 -58.87 -21.52 0.21
N THR A 47 -58.99 -22.76 -0.24
CA THR A 47 -58.71 -23.97 0.54
C THR A 47 -57.23 -24.23 0.86
N LYS A 48 -56.31 -23.27 0.65
CA LYS A 48 -54.86 -23.46 0.85
C LYS A 48 -54.16 -22.43 1.75
N GLU A 49 -54.81 -21.35 2.17
CA GLU A 49 -54.08 -20.23 2.81
C GLU A 49 -54.51 -19.86 4.24
N VAL A 50 -55.52 -20.53 4.80
CA VAL A 50 -55.91 -20.30 6.20
C VAL A 50 -55.00 -21.01 7.21
N SER A 51 -54.27 -22.05 6.78
CA SER A 51 -53.30 -22.77 7.61
C SER A 51 -52.04 -21.95 7.86
N HIS A 52 -51.51 -21.27 6.83
CA HIS A 52 -50.31 -20.44 6.96
C HIS A 52 -50.53 -19.21 7.86
N LEU A 53 -51.73 -18.62 7.86
CA LEU A 53 -52.06 -17.50 8.76
C LEU A 53 -52.00 -17.90 10.25
N HIS A 54 -52.55 -19.06 10.62
CA HIS A 54 -52.69 -19.48 12.01
C HIS A 54 -51.49 -20.27 12.57
N LEU A 55 -50.67 -20.90 11.71
CA LEU A 55 -49.49 -21.67 12.13
C LEU A 55 -48.20 -20.83 12.18
N SER A 56 -48.27 -19.55 11.81
CA SER A 56 -47.12 -18.62 11.78
C SER A 56 -46.53 -18.25 13.15
N GLY A 57 -47.09 -18.76 14.25
CA GLY A 57 -46.83 -18.23 15.58
C GLY A 57 -45.53 -18.64 16.25
N ARG A 58 -44.98 -19.84 16.03
CA ARG A 58 -43.80 -20.34 16.76
C ARG A 58 -43.06 -21.46 16.04
N ASN A 59 -41.82 -21.19 15.64
CA ASN A 59 -40.75 -22.14 15.27
C ASN A 59 -41.23 -23.47 14.62
N TYR A 60 -42.21 -23.42 13.72
CA TYR A 60 -42.77 -24.58 13.04
C TYR A 60 -42.83 -24.27 11.56
N ASP A 61 -42.31 -25.17 10.75
CA ASP A 61 -42.38 -25.08 9.31
C ASP A 61 -43.44 -26.06 8.77
N PRO A 62 -44.49 -25.55 8.09
CA PRO A 62 -45.57 -26.39 7.58
C PRO A 62 -45.14 -27.35 6.47
N GLU A 63 -44.05 -27.08 5.73
CA GLU A 63 -43.59 -27.96 4.65
C GLU A 63 -42.87 -29.19 5.21
N THR A 64 -41.92 -28.96 6.11
CA THR A 64 -41.17 -30.04 6.80
C THR A 64 -41.94 -30.64 7.97
N LYS A 65 -43.09 -30.06 8.34
CA LYS A 65 -43.94 -30.44 9.47
C LYS A 65 -43.18 -30.57 10.80
N GLY A 66 -42.15 -29.75 10.98
CA GLY A 66 -41.22 -29.86 12.10
C GLY A 66 -40.75 -28.51 12.62
N PRO A 67 -39.91 -28.50 13.67
CA PRO A 67 -39.32 -27.27 14.19
C PRO A 67 -38.41 -26.62 13.15
N LYS A 68 -38.52 -25.30 12.96
CA LYS A 68 -37.66 -24.55 12.03
C LYS A 68 -36.22 -24.50 12.57
N LEU A 69 -35.36 -25.36 12.03
CA LEU A 69 -33.96 -25.46 12.45
C LEU A 69 -33.11 -24.35 11.78
N GLY A 70 -33.27 -23.10 12.22
CA GLY A 70 -32.41 -21.99 11.76
C GLY A 70 -32.51 -21.67 10.26
N PHE A 71 -31.36 -21.45 9.63
CA PHE A 71 -31.23 -21.15 8.20
C PHE A 71 -30.89 -22.43 7.43
N GLU A 72 -31.64 -22.75 6.37
CA GLU A 72 -31.39 -23.93 5.52
C GLU A 72 -30.19 -23.75 4.59
N ALA A 73 -29.94 -22.52 4.16
CA ALA A 73 -28.77 -22.13 3.39
C ALA A 73 -27.85 -21.27 4.27
N PRO A 74 -26.52 -21.35 4.07
CA PRO A 74 -25.61 -20.46 4.78
C PRO A 74 -25.97 -19.00 4.42
N PRO A 75 -26.08 -18.10 5.41
CA PRO A 75 -26.45 -16.70 5.18
C PRO A 75 -25.43 -15.93 4.33
N THR A 76 -24.27 -16.53 4.07
CA THR A 76 -23.22 -16.02 3.20
C THR A 76 -23.48 -16.24 1.71
N LEU A 77 -24.43 -17.12 1.33
CA LEU A 77 -24.69 -17.46 -0.08
C LEU A 77 -25.26 -16.28 -0.89
N SER A 78 -26.01 -15.39 -0.23
CA SER A 78 -26.57 -14.18 -0.86
C SER A 78 -25.61 -12.98 -0.86
N LEU A 79 -24.41 -13.11 -0.28
CA LEU A 79 -23.43 -12.03 -0.26
C LEU A 79 -22.54 -12.13 -1.50
N GLU A 80 -22.57 -11.10 -2.33
CA GLU A 80 -21.72 -10.98 -3.52
C GLU A 80 -20.29 -10.52 -3.15
N ALA A 81 -20.14 -9.88 -1.99
CA ALA A 81 -18.85 -9.45 -1.45
C ALA A 81 -18.27 -10.51 -0.48
N PRO A 82 -16.93 -10.71 -0.47
CA PRO A 82 -16.29 -11.62 0.46
C PRO A 82 -16.53 -11.18 1.90
N THR A 83 -16.60 -12.16 2.79
CA THR A 83 -16.78 -11.87 4.22
C THR A 83 -15.50 -11.29 4.82
N LEU A 84 -15.62 -10.54 5.93
CA LEU A 84 -14.43 -10.00 6.62
C LEU A 84 -13.47 -11.12 7.07
N GLU A 85 -14.01 -12.28 7.42
CA GLU A 85 -13.22 -13.46 7.81
C GLU A 85 -12.41 -14.01 6.62
N GLU A 86 -13.00 -14.03 5.43
CA GLU A 86 -12.33 -14.44 4.19
C GLU A 86 -11.23 -13.46 3.79
N GLN A 87 -11.50 -12.15 3.88
CA GLN A 87 -10.49 -11.13 3.65
C GLN A 87 -9.34 -11.19 4.66
N ALA A 88 -9.64 -11.48 5.93
CA ALA A 88 -8.63 -11.68 6.96
C ALA A 88 -7.77 -12.92 6.65
N ALA A 89 -8.39 -14.03 6.23
CA ALA A 89 -7.68 -15.24 5.82
C ALA A 89 -6.76 -14.99 4.62
N ASP A 90 -7.21 -14.24 3.61
CA ASP A 90 -6.38 -13.87 2.45
C ASP A 90 -5.16 -13.03 2.86
N LEU A 91 -5.34 -12.09 3.79
CA LEU A 91 -4.25 -11.28 4.33
C LEU A 91 -3.27 -12.12 5.15
N GLU A 92 -3.76 -13.05 5.97
CA GLU A 92 -2.92 -13.97 6.73
C GLU A 92 -2.08 -14.85 5.78
N ASP A 93 -2.67 -15.37 4.72
CA ASP A 93 -1.99 -16.17 3.71
C ASP A 93 -0.92 -15.36 2.96
N GLU A 94 -1.21 -14.10 2.63
CA GLU A 94 -0.25 -13.20 1.98
C GLU A 94 0.93 -12.86 2.89
N ILE A 95 0.64 -12.52 4.16
CA ILE A 95 1.69 -12.27 5.17
C ILE A 95 2.54 -13.51 5.38
N ASN A 96 1.93 -14.70 5.45
CA ASN A 96 2.66 -15.97 5.59
C ASN A 96 3.54 -16.27 4.38
N ARG A 97 3.06 -15.99 3.15
CA ARG A 97 3.89 -16.13 1.94
C ARG A 97 5.07 -15.16 1.96
N GLN A 98 4.84 -13.90 2.26
CA GLN A 98 5.92 -12.89 2.34
C GLN A 98 6.94 -13.27 3.41
N ALA A 99 6.49 -13.66 4.61
CA ALA A 99 7.37 -14.12 5.68
C ALA A 99 8.18 -15.37 5.27
N ALA A 100 7.58 -16.31 4.54
CA ALA A 100 8.29 -17.48 4.02
C ALA A 100 9.34 -17.11 2.97
N LEU A 101 9.04 -16.17 2.07
CA LEU A 101 9.99 -15.64 1.09
C LEU A 101 11.15 -14.90 1.77
N ASP A 102 10.85 -14.03 2.74
CA ASP A 102 11.86 -13.30 3.50
C ASP A 102 12.75 -14.24 4.32
N ALA A 103 12.17 -15.29 4.92
CA ALA A 103 12.91 -16.31 5.63
C ALA A 103 13.83 -17.11 4.69
N ALA A 104 13.34 -17.49 3.50
CA ALA A 104 14.14 -18.17 2.48
C ALA A 104 15.29 -17.28 1.99
N GLN A 105 15.03 -16.00 1.69
CA GLN A 105 16.05 -15.04 1.29
C GLN A 105 17.06 -14.76 2.41
N SER A 106 16.61 -14.70 3.66
CA SER A 106 17.48 -14.50 4.82
C SER A 106 18.33 -15.73 5.12
N ALA A 107 17.80 -16.94 4.87
CA ALA A 107 18.56 -18.18 4.95
C ALA A 107 19.64 -18.27 3.86
N GLU A 108 19.32 -17.88 2.63
CA GLU A 108 20.28 -17.83 1.52
C GLU A 108 21.37 -16.78 1.73
N LYS A 109 21.01 -15.58 2.22
CA LYS A 109 21.97 -14.49 2.49
C LYS A 109 22.95 -14.79 3.62
N GLY A 110 22.72 -15.85 4.41
CA GLY A 110 23.49 -16.15 5.60
C GLY A 110 23.32 -15.10 6.70
N ILE A 111 23.52 -15.53 7.95
CA ILE A 111 23.41 -14.61 9.09
C ILE A 111 24.63 -13.68 9.06
N ASP A 112 24.39 -12.40 8.76
CA ASP A 112 25.44 -11.39 8.75
C ASP A 112 25.90 -11.07 10.19
N LEU A 113 27.02 -11.69 10.57
CA LEU A 113 27.66 -11.55 11.88
C LEU A 113 27.96 -10.09 12.24
N PHE A 114 28.19 -9.20 11.26
CA PHE A 114 28.47 -7.78 11.52
C PHE A 114 27.23 -6.99 11.95
N LYS A 115 26.04 -7.45 11.59
CA LYS A 115 24.77 -6.85 12.02
C LYS A 115 24.40 -7.27 13.44
N LEU A 116 24.74 -8.49 13.82
CA LEU A 116 24.44 -9.07 15.14
C LEU A 116 25.43 -8.65 16.24
N GLN A 117 26.63 -8.21 15.85
CA GLN A 117 27.61 -7.66 16.79
C GLN A 117 27.07 -6.41 17.52
N PRO A 118 27.39 -6.26 18.83
CA PRO A 118 27.02 -5.07 19.58
C PRO A 118 27.63 -3.84 18.90
N LYS A 119 26.79 -2.87 18.55
CA LYS A 119 27.22 -1.65 17.89
C LYS A 119 27.86 -0.68 18.89
N LYS A 120 28.68 0.25 18.39
CA LYS A 120 29.27 1.33 19.18
C LYS A 120 28.17 2.19 19.81
N PRO A 121 28.30 2.72 21.03
CA PRO A 121 27.27 3.58 21.65
C PRO A 121 26.86 4.77 20.78
N ASN A 122 27.80 5.37 20.04
CA ASN A 122 27.58 6.51 19.14
C ASN A 122 27.08 6.10 17.73
N TRP A 123 26.73 4.83 17.49
CA TRP A 123 26.38 4.37 16.14
C TRP A 123 25.07 5.00 15.64
N ASP A 124 24.09 5.13 16.53
CA ASP A 124 22.78 5.66 16.19
C ASP A 124 22.84 7.18 15.98
N LEU A 125 23.54 7.88 16.87
CA LEU A 125 23.86 9.30 16.70
C LEU A 125 24.55 9.59 15.36
N LYS A 126 25.48 8.73 14.92
CA LYS A 126 26.10 8.87 13.59
C LYS A 126 25.11 8.63 12.45
N ARG A 127 24.19 7.67 12.60
CA ARG A 127 23.15 7.41 11.61
C ARG A 127 22.21 8.60 11.47
N GLU A 128 21.73 9.14 12.59
CA GLU A 128 20.87 10.33 12.60
C GLU A 128 21.59 11.58 12.09
N LEU A 129 22.86 11.74 12.46
CA LEU A 129 23.70 12.83 11.93
C LEU A 129 23.86 12.70 10.42
N ASN A 130 24.15 11.49 9.91
CA ASN A 130 24.31 11.25 8.48
C ASN A 130 23.02 11.58 7.71
N ALA A 131 21.84 11.16 8.21
CA ALA A 131 20.57 11.48 7.58
C ALA A 131 20.31 13.00 7.50
N LYS A 132 20.68 13.76 8.55
CA LYS A 132 20.59 15.23 8.54
C LYS A 132 21.62 15.86 7.61
N MET A 133 22.84 15.33 7.59
CA MET A 133 23.92 15.81 6.73
C MET A 133 23.67 15.52 5.27
N GLU A 134 22.93 14.47 4.90
CA GLU A 134 22.62 14.14 3.50
C GLU A 134 21.95 15.31 2.77
N VAL A 135 20.92 15.91 3.39
CA VAL A 135 20.23 17.07 2.82
C VAL A 135 21.15 18.31 2.75
N LEU A 136 22.09 18.45 3.69
CA LEU A 136 23.05 19.55 3.70
C LEU A 136 24.18 19.33 2.68
N ASN A 137 24.63 18.10 2.48
CA ASN A 137 25.67 17.71 1.53
C ASN A 137 25.21 18.04 0.11
N VAL A 138 23.98 17.69 -0.26
CA VAL A 138 23.42 18.07 -1.57
C VAL A 138 23.46 19.59 -1.79
N ARG A 139 23.14 20.40 -0.78
CA ARG A 139 23.20 21.87 -0.90
C ARG A 139 24.64 22.37 -0.99
N THR A 140 25.54 21.75 -0.23
CA THR A 140 26.97 22.05 -0.22
C THR A 140 27.60 21.73 -1.57
N ASP A 141 27.32 20.56 -2.13
CA ASP A 141 27.80 20.15 -3.45
C ASP A 141 27.28 21.08 -4.54
N ASN A 142 26.01 21.46 -4.48
CA ASN A 142 25.44 22.46 -5.39
C ASN A 142 26.08 23.86 -5.24
N ALA A 143 26.44 24.25 -4.02
CA ALA A 143 27.15 25.51 -3.77
C ALA A 143 28.59 25.45 -4.29
N ILE A 144 29.29 24.34 -4.07
CA ILE A 144 30.62 24.09 -4.62
C ILE A 144 30.58 24.14 -6.15
N ALA A 145 29.61 23.46 -6.78
CA ALA A 145 29.44 23.48 -8.23
C ALA A 145 29.19 24.90 -8.77
N ARG A 146 28.40 25.73 -8.05
CA ARG A 146 28.19 27.14 -8.39
C ARG A 146 29.48 27.95 -8.29
N MET A 147 30.22 27.83 -7.19
CA MET A 147 31.48 28.53 -7.00
C MET A 147 32.53 28.12 -8.05
N VAL A 148 32.59 26.84 -8.41
CA VAL A 148 33.48 26.36 -9.47
C VAL A 148 33.09 26.95 -10.82
N ARG A 149 31.79 26.99 -11.14
CA ARG A 149 31.30 27.61 -12.38
C ARG A 149 31.64 29.10 -12.45
N GLU A 150 31.43 29.85 -11.37
CA GLU A 150 31.78 31.27 -11.28
C GLU A 150 33.28 31.48 -11.49
N ARG A 151 34.12 30.73 -10.76
CA ARG A 151 35.58 30.81 -10.90
C ARG A 151 36.09 30.45 -12.29
N LEU A 152 35.47 29.46 -12.95
CA LEU A 152 35.82 29.11 -14.33
C LEU A 152 35.35 30.19 -15.32
N ALA A 153 34.19 30.79 -15.10
CA ALA A 153 33.68 31.89 -15.92
C ALA A 153 34.57 33.14 -15.78
N GLU A 154 34.97 33.51 -14.56
CA GLU A 154 35.91 34.60 -14.30
C GLU A 154 37.26 34.36 -14.98
N LYS A 155 37.83 33.16 -14.83
CA LYS A 155 39.07 32.78 -15.52
C LYS A 155 38.94 32.86 -17.03
N LYS A 156 37.81 32.41 -17.59
CA LYS A 156 37.53 32.51 -19.02
C LYS A 156 37.40 33.97 -19.47
N GLN A 157 36.69 34.82 -18.72
CA GLN A 157 36.57 36.25 -19.04
C GLN A 157 37.93 36.93 -19.03
N ILE A 158 38.78 36.66 -18.04
CA ILE A 158 40.16 37.18 -17.99
C ILE A 158 40.97 36.68 -19.19
N ALA A 159 40.85 35.41 -19.57
CA ALA A 159 41.50 34.86 -20.75
C ALA A 159 41.00 35.53 -22.05
N ASP A 160 39.68 35.68 -22.21
CA ASP A 160 39.07 36.33 -23.38
C ASP A 160 39.44 37.83 -23.46
N GLU A 161 39.50 38.54 -22.33
CA GLU A 161 39.96 39.94 -22.24
C GLU A 161 41.45 40.07 -22.56
N SER A 162 42.28 39.13 -22.09
CA SER A 162 43.70 39.10 -22.44
C SER A 162 43.92 38.83 -23.93
N GLN A 163 43.17 37.89 -24.54
CA GLN A 163 43.23 37.62 -25.97
C GLN A 163 42.74 38.79 -26.84
N LYS A 164 41.74 39.57 -26.39
CA LYS A 164 41.28 40.77 -27.10
C LYS A 164 42.27 41.92 -27.06
N GLY A 165 43.18 41.95 -26.07
CA GLY A 165 44.25 42.94 -25.91
C GLY A 165 45.58 42.54 -26.55
N SER A 166 45.81 41.25 -26.84
CA SER A 166 47.07 40.76 -27.39
C SER A 166 46.84 39.98 -28.70
N ALA A 167 46.79 40.70 -29.82
CA ALA A 167 47.05 40.12 -31.15
C ALA A 167 48.55 39.84 -31.38
N GLU A 168 49.39 39.94 -30.35
CA GLU A 168 50.84 39.77 -30.44
C GLU A 168 51.38 39.33 -29.07
N SER A 169 51.36 38.03 -28.78
CA SER A 169 52.42 37.31 -28.06
C SER A 169 51.98 35.87 -27.77
N GLU A 170 52.58 34.94 -28.50
CA GLU A 170 52.62 33.53 -28.15
C GLU A 170 53.43 33.31 -26.87
N ASP A 171 53.08 32.23 -26.19
CA ASP A 171 53.83 31.48 -25.17
C ASP A 171 54.00 32.10 -23.77
N LYS A 172 53.20 31.58 -22.82
CA LYS A 172 53.67 30.63 -21.79
C LYS A 172 52.55 30.20 -20.82
N GLU A 173 52.55 28.90 -20.48
CA GLU A 173 51.76 28.21 -19.44
C GLU A 173 50.32 27.78 -19.77
N ALA A 174 50.14 27.06 -20.88
CA ALA A 174 48.86 26.47 -21.31
C ALA A 174 48.77 24.93 -21.13
N ASP A 175 49.45 24.33 -20.16
CA ASP A 175 49.61 22.86 -20.09
C ASP A 175 48.77 22.15 -19.01
N GLY A 176 47.76 22.79 -18.41
CA GLY A 176 46.96 22.12 -17.37
C GLY A 176 45.54 22.62 -17.09
N MET A 177 45.06 23.63 -17.82
CA MET A 177 43.78 24.29 -17.53
C MET A 177 42.84 24.41 -18.74
N LEU A 178 43.24 23.89 -19.90
CA LEU A 178 42.49 23.97 -21.17
C LEU A 178 41.43 22.86 -21.34
N ASP A 179 41.46 21.82 -20.49
CA ASP A 179 40.80 20.55 -20.81
C ASP A 179 39.30 20.52 -20.47
N GLY A 180 38.81 21.38 -19.57
CA GLY A 180 37.40 21.36 -19.18
C GLY A 180 36.43 21.80 -20.29
N ALA A 181 36.81 22.82 -21.07
CA ALA A 181 36.00 23.29 -22.19
C ALA A 181 36.06 22.32 -23.38
N ALA A 182 37.24 21.77 -23.65
CA ALA A 182 37.46 20.76 -24.69
C ALA A 182 36.67 19.47 -24.41
N ILE A 183 36.60 19.02 -23.15
CA ILE A 183 35.79 17.85 -22.77
C ILE A 183 34.30 18.10 -22.99
N VAL A 184 33.78 19.29 -22.62
CA VAL A 184 32.35 19.61 -22.81
C VAL A 184 32.01 19.75 -24.30
N GLU A 185 32.91 20.30 -25.10
CA GLU A 185 32.74 20.37 -26.55
C GLU A 185 32.81 18.97 -27.20
N GLY A 186 33.74 18.11 -26.74
CA GLY A 186 33.83 16.71 -27.17
C GLY A 186 32.59 15.88 -26.83
N ILE A 187 31.97 16.10 -25.66
CA ILE A 187 30.71 15.44 -25.29
C ILE A 187 29.57 15.87 -26.22
N LYS A 188 29.44 17.18 -26.51
CA LYS A 188 28.42 17.70 -27.43
C LYS A 188 28.61 17.24 -28.88
N LEU A 189 29.86 17.11 -29.32
CA LEU A 189 30.18 16.57 -30.65
C LEU A 189 29.74 15.11 -30.74
N ARG A 190 30.06 14.30 -29.72
CA ARG A 190 29.68 12.89 -29.65
C ARG A 190 28.16 12.69 -29.63
N GLU A 191 27.44 13.48 -28.84
CA GLU A 191 25.97 13.42 -28.77
C GLU A 191 25.35 13.73 -30.14
N ARG A 192 25.92 14.71 -30.88
CA ARG A 192 25.48 15.05 -32.23
C ARG A 192 25.80 13.94 -33.25
N GLU A 193 26.98 13.32 -33.17
CA GLU A 193 27.35 12.21 -34.04
C GLU A 193 26.44 10.99 -33.80
N GLU A 194 26.14 10.65 -32.54
CA GLU A 194 25.24 9.56 -32.18
C GLU A 194 23.80 9.81 -32.68
N GLU A 195 23.30 11.05 -32.63
CA GLU A 195 22.00 11.43 -33.21
C GLU A 195 21.98 11.32 -34.74
N GLU A 196 23.06 11.73 -35.42
CA GLU A 196 23.17 11.62 -36.89
C GLU A 196 23.32 10.16 -37.35
N GLU A 197 24.02 9.32 -36.58
CA GLU A 197 24.11 7.88 -36.83
C GLU A 197 22.76 7.19 -36.61
N ALA A 198 22.04 7.50 -35.54
CA ALA A 198 20.70 6.95 -35.30
C ALA A 198 19.71 7.34 -36.41
N ARG A 199 19.83 8.55 -36.97
CA ARG A 199 19.02 8.95 -38.13
C ARG A 199 19.36 8.14 -39.38
N ARG A 200 20.66 7.92 -39.63
CA ARG A 200 21.14 7.12 -40.76
C ARG A 200 20.74 5.65 -40.63
N GLU A 201 20.83 5.09 -39.43
CA GLU A 201 20.40 3.72 -39.13
C GLU A 201 18.90 3.55 -39.38
N LYS A 202 18.08 4.51 -38.94
CA LYS A 202 16.64 4.49 -39.20
C LYS A 202 16.28 4.63 -40.68
N GLU A 203 16.98 5.50 -41.42
CA GLU A 203 16.83 5.61 -42.88
C GLU A 203 17.22 4.29 -43.58
N ALA A 204 18.27 3.61 -43.10
CA ALA A 204 18.69 2.30 -43.63
C ALA A 204 17.71 1.16 -43.28
N GLU A 205 17.16 1.14 -42.06
CA GLU A 205 16.11 0.19 -41.65
C GLU A 205 14.84 0.37 -42.51
N ASP A 206 14.44 1.62 -42.78
CA ASP A 206 13.29 1.92 -43.64
C ASP A 206 13.55 1.50 -45.10
N GLU A 207 14.78 1.68 -45.63
CA GLU A 207 15.19 1.19 -46.95
C GLU A 207 15.26 -0.34 -47.02
N GLU A 208 15.76 -1.00 -45.97
CA GLU A 208 15.82 -2.47 -45.87
C GLU A 208 14.40 -3.08 -45.80
N LEU A 209 13.51 -2.49 -45.00
CA LEU A 209 12.09 -2.88 -44.94
C LEU A 209 11.38 -2.63 -46.27
N GLY A 210 11.72 -1.53 -46.97
CA GLY A 210 11.23 -1.23 -48.32
C GLY A 210 11.68 -2.26 -49.37
N MET A 211 12.93 -2.73 -49.30
CA MET A 211 13.45 -3.77 -50.18
C MET A 211 12.86 -5.16 -49.86
N ALA A 212 12.67 -5.49 -48.58
CA ALA A 212 12.02 -6.75 -48.16
C ALA A 212 10.55 -6.83 -48.64
N GLY A 213 9.85 -5.69 -48.73
CA GLY A 213 8.51 -5.60 -49.30
C GLY A 213 8.47 -5.76 -50.84
N ALA A 214 9.55 -5.42 -51.54
CA ALA A 214 9.63 -5.54 -53.01
C ALA A 214 9.97 -6.97 -53.48
N GLN A 215 10.56 -7.81 -52.63
CA GLN A 215 11.03 -9.15 -53.01
C GLN A 215 9.95 -10.25 -52.91
N VAL A 216 8.75 -9.92 -52.42
CA VAL A 216 7.61 -10.87 -52.33
C VAL A 216 6.66 -10.82 -53.53
N GLY A 217 6.96 -9.99 -54.54
CA GLY A 217 6.18 -9.88 -55.77
C GLY A 217 6.92 -10.44 -56.97
N PHE A 218 6.30 -11.42 -57.65
CA PHE A 218 6.57 -11.85 -59.02
C PHE A 218 7.54 -13.04 -59.24
N GLY A 219 7.03 -14.26 -59.01
CA GLY A 219 7.50 -15.46 -59.69
C GLY A 219 6.49 -15.88 -60.78
N PRO A 220 6.86 -15.95 -62.07
CA PRO A 220 5.94 -16.35 -63.13
C PRO A 220 5.73 -17.86 -63.10
N THR A 221 4.46 -18.27 -63.13
CA THR A 221 4.03 -19.65 -63.34
C THR A 221 4.28 -20.05 -64.79
N VAL A 222 5.09 -21.09 -65.00
CA VAL A 222 5.12 -21.93 -66.21
C VAL A 222 5.20 -23.38 -65.76
#